data_AF-A0A2V9IS32-F1
#
_entry.id   AF-A0A2V9IS32-F1
#
_cell.length_a   1.000
_cell.length_b   1.000
_cell.length_c   1.000
_cell.angle_alpha   90.00
_cell.angle_beta   90.00
_cell.angle_gamma   90.00
#
_symmetry.space_group_name_H-M   'P 1'
#
loop_
_entity.id
_entity.type
_entity.pdbx_description
1 polymer ?
#
loop_
_entity_poly.entity_id
_entity_poly.type
_entity_poly.pdbx_seq_one_letter_code
_entity_poly.pdbx_strand_id
1 'polypeptide(L)'
;MVAAVAVIIDTANVCSETVAAQRSNVGGLNGRVGATKSGEVVPPESATIYVLYSNQMESARFSHGNDNDTAGGQFHYYLNNLLEKNKELKSLQKRVHHSPQPGDANQIAAYYLQSVDEALTRVRSWLTKRPDRSWQLKTIAPDAQGFWSAEGLQPGGYSVVVRGRLPGYDADWEEEVDLAAGRTISLPSTRPRFFRHE
;
A
#
# COMPACT_ATOMS: atom_id res chain seq x y z
N MET A 1 66.65 23.31 -4.83
CA MET A 1 65.58 22.49 -5.44
C MET A 1 65.08 21.53 -4.38
N VAL A 2 63.87 21.73 -3.86
CA VAL A 2 63.18 20.76 -2.99
C VAL A 2 61.80 20.55 -3.61
N ALA A 3 61.52 19.31 -4.01
CA ALA A 3 60.30 18.92 -4.70
C ALA A 3 59.14 18.82 -3.71
N ALA A 4 57.96 19.24 -4.18
CA ALA A 4 56.69 19.20 -3.48
C ALA A 4 56.16 17.77 -3.33
N VAL A 5 55.46 17.50 -2.23
CA VAL A 5 54.50 16.38 -2.13
C VAL A 5 53.15 17.01 -1.80
N ALA A 6 52.32 17.18 -2.83
CA ALA A 6 50.91 17.47 -2.67
C ALA A 6 50.18 16.13 -2.48
N VAL A 7 49.68 15.88 -1.28
CA VAL A 7 48.75 14.78 -1.03
C VAL A 7 47.37 15.24 -1.49
N ILE A 8 46.94 14.77 -2.66
CA ILE A 8 45.56 14.89 -3.11
C ILE A 8 44.77 13.85 -2.32
N ILE A 9 44.01 14.30 -1.31
CA ILE A 9 43.03 13.45 -0.63
C ILE A 9 41.82 13.38 -1.55
N ASP A 10 41.67 12.23 -2.21
CA ASP A 10 40.57 11.95 -3.12
C ASP A 10 39.28 11.73 -2.29
N THR A 11 38.48 12.78 -2.15
CA THR A 11 37.22 12.76 -1.38
C THR A 11 36.04 12.14 -2.14
N ALA A 12 36.26 11.54 -3.33
CA ALA A 12 35.17 11.09 -4.19
C ALA A 12 34.50 9.78 -3.75
N ASN A 13 35.15 8.94 -2.93
CA ASN A 13 34.66 7.58 -2.66
C ASN A 13 33.79 7.42 -1.40
N VAL A 14 33.80 8.39 -0.47
CA VAL A 14 33.08 8.28 0.81
C VAL A 14 31.56 8.41 0.63
N CYS A 15 31.10 9.14 -0.40
CA CYS A 15 29.66 9.27 -0.66
C CYS A 15 29.05 8.01 -1.29
N SER A 16 29.80 7.22 -2.05
CA SER A 16 29.28 6.04 -2.75
C SER A 16 29.11 4.83 -1.84
N GLU A 17 30.05 4.59 -0.93
CA GLU A 17 29.94 3.48 0.05
C GLU A 17 28.82 3.73 1.06
N THR A 18 28.63 4.98 1.49
CA THR A 18 27.56 5.34 2.43
C THR A 18 26.17 5.15 1.81
N VAL A 19 25.99 5.50 0.53
CA VAL A 19 24.72 5.30 -0.18
C VAL A 19 24.47 3.81 -0.46
N ALA A 20 25.52 3.03 -0.76
CA ALA A 20 25.40 1.58 -0.98
C ALA A 20 25.07 0.82 0.33
N ALA A 21 25.71 1.17 1.45
CA ALA A 21 25.44 0.60 2.77
C ALA A 21 24.08 1.03 3.34
N GLN A 22 23.60 2.23 3.00
CA GLN A 22 22.26 2.67 3.38
C GLN A 22 21.18 1.96 2.55
N ARG A 23 21.47 1.61 1.28
CA ARG A 23 20.59 0.77 0.44
C ARG A 23 20.50 -0.68 0.90
N SER A 24 21.53 -1.24 1.54
CA SER A 24 21.47 -2.64 2.04
C SER A 24 20.52 -2.84 3.22
N ASN A 25 20.13 -1.77 3.93
CA ASN A 25 19.27 -1.85 5.12
C ASN A 25 17.78 -1.58 4.84
N VAL A 26 17.44 -1.11 3.64
CA VAL A 26 16.07 -0.83 3.21
C VAL A 26 15.65 -1.83 2.14
N GLY A 27 14.36 -2.15 2.08
CA GLY A 27 13.79 -3.04 1.09
C GLY A 27 13.02 -2.30 0.00
N GLY A 28 12.35 -3.08 -0.84
CA GLY A 28 11.45 -2.61 -1.89
C GLY A 28 10.21 -3.47 -2.03
N LEU A 29 9.15 -2.88 -2.54
CA LEU A 29 7.94 -3.59 -2.99
C LEU A 29 7.71 -3.24 -4.46
N ASN A 30 7.34 -4.21 -5.27
CA ASN A 30 6.89 -3.96 -6.63
C ASN A 30 5.72 -4.87 -6.97
N GLY A 31 5.09 -4.63 -8.10
CA GLY A 31 3.97 -5.46 -8.50
C GLY A 31 3.32 -5.03 -9.79
N ARG A 32 2.27 -5.76 -10.15
CA ARG A 32 1.37 -5.42 -11.25
C ARG A 32 -0.07 -5.42 -10.73
N VAL A 33 -0.73 -4.26 -10.79
CA VAL A 33 -2.17 -4.15 -10.54
C VAL A 33 -2.94 -4.49 -11.81
N GLY A 34 -4.06 -5.19 -11.65
CA GLY A 34 -5.02 -5.44 -12.72
C GLY A 34 -6.07 -6.46 -12.33
N ALA A 35 -6.75 -7.03 -13.31
CA ALA A 35 -7.65 -8.16 -13.13
C ALA A 35 -7.28 -9.31 -14.06
N THR A 36 -7.10 -10.51 -13.49
CA THR A 36 -6.92 -11.71 -14.30
C THR A 36 -8.25 -12.11 -14.95
N LYS A 37 -8.31 -12.09 -16.28
CA LYS A 37 -9.44 -12.55 -17.10
C LYS A 37 -8.92 -13.53 -18.15
N SER A 38 -9.44 -14.75 -18.13
CA SER A 38 -9.05 -15.83 -19.08
C SER A 38 -7.54 -16.09 -19.16
N GLY A 39 -6.81 -15.92 -18.05
CA GLY A 39 -5.36 -16.12 -17.99
C GLY A 39 -4.52 -14.88 -18.34
N GLU A 40 -5.13 -13.82 -18.86
CA GLU A 40 -4.47 -12.55 -19.13
C GLU A 40 -4.76 -11.54 -18.03
N VAL A 41 -3.80 -10.65 -17.74
CA VAL A 41 -4.02 -9.54 -16.80
C VAL A 41 -4.44 -8.31 -17.58
N VAL A 42 -5.71 -7.92 -17.40
CA VAL A 42 -6.25 -6.66 -17.89
C VAL A 42 -5.74 -5.54 -16.98
N PRO A 43 -5.01 -4.55 -17.51
CA PRO A 43 -4.53 -3.42 -16.72
C PRO A 43 -5.70 -2.52 -16.28
N PRO A 44 -5.54 -1.77 -15.17
CA PRO A 44 -6.53 -0.76 -14.79
C PRO A 44 -6.50 0.43 -15.77
N GLU A 45 -7.64 1.07 -15.98
CA GLU A 45 -7.74 2.35 -16.69
C GLU A 45 -7.15 3.50 -15.87
N SER A 46 -7.22 3.37 -14.54
CA SER A 46 -6.58 4.28 -13.58
C SER A 46 -6.37 3.54 -12.28
N ALA A 47 -5.25 3.76 -11.60
CA ALA A 47 -5.03 3.22 -10.26
C ALA A 47 -4.11 4.11 -9.44
N THR A 48 -4.25 4.03 -8.12
CA THR A 48 -3.35 4.63 -7.13
C THR A 48 -3.01 3.57 -6.11
N ILE A 49 -1.71 3.31 -5.93
CA ILE A 49 -1.18 2.37 -4.94
C ILE A 49 -0.79 3.17 -3.69
N TYR A 50 -1.23 2.68 -2.55
CA TYR A 50 -0.93 3.20 -1.23
C TYR A 50 -0.11 2.13 -0.49
N VAL A 51 1.17 2.40 -0.27
CA VAL A 51 2.04 1.53 0.54
C VAL A 51 2.08 2.12 1.94
N LEU A 52 1.43 1.45 2.89
CA LEU A 52 1.29 1.89 4.27
C LEU A 52 2.15 1.03 5.18
N TYR A 53 3.05 1.63 5.94
CA TYR A 53 3.77 0.93 7.01
C TYR A 53 2.81 0.55 8.13
N SER A 54 2.77 -0.73 8.51
CA SER A 54 1.76 -1.29 9.41
C SER A 54 2.34 -1.77 10.72
N ASN A 55 3.49 -2.45 10.72
CA ASN A 55 4.06 -3.03 11.94
C ASN A 55 5.57 -2.95 11.97
N GLN A 56 6.13 -2.75 13.16
CA GLN A 56 7.57 -2.83 13.36
C GLN A 56 8.08 -4.28 13.32
N MET A 57 9.30 -4.43 12.81
CA MET A 57 10.08 -5.65 12.95
C MET A 57 10.86 -5.58 14.26
N GLU A 58 10.51 -6.41 15.24
CA GLU A 58 11.18 -6.48 16.53
C GLU A 58 12.13 -7.67 16.59
N SER A 59 13.42 -7.45 16.84
CA SER A 59 14.42 -8.51 17.04
C SER A 59 14.38 -9.62 15.97
N ALA A 60 14.28 -9.21 14.70
CA ALA A 60 14.15 -10.08 13.53
C ALA A 60 12.86 -10.92 13.42
N ARG A 61 11.80 -10.57 14.16
CA ARG A 61 10.46 -11.13 14.03
C ARG A 61 9.47 -10.03 13.67
N PHE A 62 8.45 -10.39 12.89
CA PHE A 62 7.35 -9.49 12.57
C PHE A 62 6.36 -9.49 13.74
N SER A 63 6.03 -8.31 14.25
CA SER A 63 4.94 -8.14 15.19
C SER A 63 3.63 -8.01 14.40
N HIS A 64 2.61 -8.78 14.76
CA HIS A 64 1.28 -8.70 14.15
C HIS A 64 0.23 -8.17 15.13
N GLY A 65 0.66 -7.43 16.15
CA GLY A 65 -0.26 -6.71 17.03
C GLY A 65 -0.97 -5.59 16.27
N ASN A 66 -2.18 -5.23 16.69
CA ASN A 66 -2.85 -4.04 16.16
C ASN A 66 -2.10 -2.78 16.62
N ASP A 67 -1.14 -2.32 15.83
CA ASP A 67 -0.43 -1.07 16.07
C ASP A 67 -1.15 0.10 15.40
N ASN A 68 -2.09 0.72 16.13
CA ASN A 68 -2.77 1.91 15.65
C ASN A 68 -1.85 3.15 15.60
N ASP A 69 -0.56 3.05 15.90
CA ASP A 69 0.38 4.17 15.83
C ASP A 69 1.16 4.22 14.50
N THR A 70 0.78 3.38 13.53
CA THR A 70 1.31 3.37 12.16
C THR A 70 0.27 3.78 11.12
N ALA A 71 0.70 4.16 9.91
CA ALA A 71 -0.21 4.52 8.83
C ALA A 71 -1.14 3.35 8.42
N GLY A 72 -0.63 2.13 8.38
CA GLY A 72 -1.40 0.93 8.05
C GLY A 72 -2.35 0.53 9.17
N GLY A 73 -1.92 0.60 10.43
CA GLY A 73 -2.83 0.38 11.56
C GLY A 73 -3.93 1.43 11.66
N GLN A 74 -3.63 2.71 11.39
CA GLN A 74 -4.65 3.76 11.29
C GLN A 74 -5.62 3.50 10.13
N PHE A 75 -5.15 3.03 8.98
CA PHE A 75 -6.02 2.64 7.86
C PHE A 75 -7.02 1.57 8.29
N HIS A 76 -6.52 0.47 8.83
CA HIS A 76 -7.35 -0.65 9.32
C HIS A 76 -8.32 -0.22 10.42
N TYR A 77 -7.83 0.58 11.37
CA TYR A 77 -8.67 1.15 12.42
C TYR A 77 -9.82 1.96 11.83
N TYR A 78 -9.54 2.91 10.93
CA TYR A 78 -10.60 3.74 10.34
C TYR A 78 -11.55 2.93 9.47
N LEU A 79 -11.04 2.02 8.63
CA LEU A 79 -11.85 1.18 7.76
C LEU A 79 -12.82 0.32 8.58
N ASN A 80 -12.32 -0.40 9.58
CA ASN A 80 -13.15 -1.23 10.45
C ASN A 80 -14.22 -0.39 11.17
N ASN A 81 -13.84 0.77 11.70
CA ASN A 81 -14.78 1.64 12.41
C ASN A 81 -15.88 2.17 11.49
N LEU A 82 -15.56 2.51 10.22
CA LEU A 82 -16.53 2.94 9.21
C LEU A 82 -17.50 1.82 8.86
N LEU A 83 -16.99 0.63 8.58
CA LEU A 83 -17.79 -0.54 8.23
C LEU A 83 -18.69 -0.99 9.40
N GLU A 84 -18.15 -1.04 10.62
CA GLU A 84 -18.90 -1.42 11.82
C GLU A 84 -19.99 -0.40 12.17
N LYS A 85 -19.77 0.90 11.94
CA LYS A 85 -20.76 1.92 12.25
C LYS A 85 -21.79 2.13 11.14
N ASN A 86 -21.58 1.55 9.96
CA ASN A 86 -22.51 1.67 8.84
C ASN A 86 -23.75 0.78 9.04
N LYS A 87 -24.82 1.38 9.57
CA LYS A 87 -26.12 0.71 9.80
C LYS A 87 -26.80 0.27 8.51
N GLU A 88 -26.61 1.01 7.42
CA GLU A 88 -27.23 0.71 6.13
C GLU A 88 -26.57 -0.51 5.50
N LEU A 89 -25.23 -0.58 5.51
CA LEU A 89 -24.48 -1.75 5.09
C LEU A 89 -24.88 -2.99 5.90
N LYS A 90 -24.95 -2.88 7.24
CA LYS A 90 -25.37 -3.99 8.10
C LYS A 90 -26.79 -4.48 7.80
N SER A 91 -27.71 -3.54 7.60
CA SER A 91 -29.10 -3.86 7.23
C SER A 91 -29.18 -4.52 5.86
N LEU A 92 -28.43 -4.00 4.88
CA LEU A 92 -28.29 -4.56 3.55
C LEU A 92 -27.74 -5.99 3.62
N GLN A 93 -26.59 -6.21 4.25
CA GLN A 93 -25.98 -7.54 4.42
C GLN A 93 -26.92 -8.55 5.07
N LYS A 94 -27.61 -8.15 6.16
CA LYS A 94 -28.62 -8.99 6.79
C LYS A 94 -29.72 -9.36 5.80
N ARG A 95 -30.24 -8.41 5.03
CA ARG A 95 -31.26 -8.67 4.01
C ARG A 95 -30.75 -9.57 2.88
N VAL A 96 -29.55 -9.34 2.34
CA VAL A 96 -28.95 -10.17 1.27
C VAL A 96 -28.86 -11.63 1.70
N HIS A 97 -28.50 -11.87 2.96
CA HIS A 97 -28.40 -13.22 3.51
C HIS A 97 -29.73 -13.99 3.45
N HIS A 98 -30.87 -13.30 3.56
CA HIS A 98 -32.20 -13.93 3.57
C HIS A 98 -32.89 -13.89 2.21
N SER A 99 -32.71 -12.81 1.44
CA SER A 99 -33.36 -12.61 0.14
C SER A 99 -32.43 -11.78 -0.77
N PRO A 100 -31.51 -12.44 -1.48
CA PRO A 100 -30.60 -11.76 -2.39
C PRO A 100 -31.35 -11.23 -3.62
N GLN A 101 -31.04 -9.99 -4.00
CA GLN A 101 -31.59 -9.30 -5.17
C GLN A 101 -30.48 -8.99 -6.18
N PRO A 102 -30.81 -8.91 -7.48
CA PRO A 102 -29.91 -8.34 -8.48
C PRO A 102 -29.47 -6.92 -8.06
N GLY A 103 -28.16 -6.67 -8.00
CA GLY A 103 -27.59 -5.38 -7.62
C GLY A 103 -27.15 -5.24 -6.16
N ASP A 104 -27.53 -6.17 -5.28
CA ASP A 104 -27.11 -6.14 -3.86
C ASP A 104 -25.57 -6.18 -3.72
N ALA A 105 -24.90 -7.01 -4.51
CA ALA A 105 -23.43 -7.06 -4.53
C ALA A 105 -22.80 -5.72 -4.93
N ASN A 106 -23.41 -5.01 -5.89
CA ASN A 106 -22.94 -3.69 -6.33
C ASN A 106 -23.10 -2.65 -5.23
N GLN A 107 -24.23 -2.68 -4.52
CA GLN A 107 -24.49 -1.76 -3.42
C GLN A 107 -23.58 -2.03 -2.22
N ILE A 108 -23.32 -3.30 -1.89
CA ILE A 108 -22.34 -3.68 -0.88
C ILE A 108 -20.95 -3.15 -1.28
N ALA A 109 -20.50 -3.44 -2.50
CA ALA A 109 -19.22 -2.95 -3.00
C ALA A 109 -19.12 -1.42 -2.92
N ALA A 110 -20.18 -0.68 -3.26
CA ALA A 110 -20.20 0.77 -3.14
C ALA A 110 -19.90 1.27 -1.71
N TYR A 111 -20.53 0.67 -0.68
CA TYR A 111 -20.24 1.03 0.72
C TYR A 111 -18.81 0.68 1.13
N TYR A 112 -18.29 -0.46 0.68
CA TYR A 112 -16.91 -0.86 0.97
C TYR A 112 -15.90 0.10 0.33
N LEU A 113 -16.03 0.37 -0.97
CA LEU A 113 -15.13 1.27 -1.70
C LEU A 113 -15.15 2.70 -1.12
N GLN A 114 -16.34 3.22 -0.79
CA GLN A 114 -16.46 4.50 -0.11
C GLN A 114 -15.75 4.51 1.25
N SER A 115 -15.84 3.41 2.02
CA SER A 115 -15.19 3.30 3.32
C SER A 115 -13.67 3.23 3.19
N VAL A 116 -13.14 2.59 2.14
CA VAL A 116 -11.70 2.58 1.82
C VAL A 116 -11.21 4.00 1.48
N ASP A 117 -11.93 4.72 0.61
CA ASP A 117 -11.57 6.08 0.21
C ASP A 117 -11.57 7.06 1.40
N GLU A 118 -12.58 6.95 2.27
CA GLU A 118 -12.67 7.72 3.52
C GLU A 118 -11.55 7.34 4.50
N ALA A 119 -11.22 6.05 4.66
CA ALA A 119 -10.13 5.61 5.54
C ALA A 119 -8.78 6.14 5.07
N LEU A 120 -8.47 6.06 3.77
CA LEU A 120 -7.24 6.61 3.19
C LEU A 120 -7.16 8.14 3.36
N THR A 121 -8.28 8.84 3.21
CA THR A 121 -8.37 10.29 3.46
C THR A 121 -8.05 10.63 4.92
N ARG A 122 -8.57 9.85 5.87
CA ARG A 122 -8.28 10.04 7.30
C ARG A 122 -6.84 9.75 7.66
N VAL A 123 -6.22 8.71 7.08
CA VAL A 123 -4.79 8.44 7.28
C VAL A 123 -3.93 9.59 6.77
N ARG A 124 -4.21 10.12 5.57
CA ARG A 124 -3.52 11.30 5.05
C ARG A 124 -3.66 12.50 5.99
N SER A 125 -4.87 12.77 6.46
CA SER A 125 -5.13 13.84 7.45
C SER A 125 -4.35 13.60 8.76
N TRP A 126 -4.30 12.37 9.26
CA TRP A 126 -3.52 12.01 10.43
C TRP A 126 -2.01 12.25 10.24
N LEU A 127 -1.45 11.88 9.07
CA LEU A 127 -0.05 12.13 8.73
C LEU A 127 0.30 13.61 8.60
N THR A 128 -0.62 14.46 8.12
CA THR A 128 -0.36 15.92 8.07
C THR A 128 -0.11 16.53 9.44
N LYS A 129 -0.62 15.90 10.51
CA LYS A 129 -0.42 16.31 11.90
C LYS A 129 0.83 15.68 12.54
N ARG A 130 1.54 14.80 11.81
CA ARG A 130 2.67 13.98 12.26
C ARG A 130 3.76 13.92 11.19
N PRO A 131 4.44 15.05 10.91
CA PRO A 131 5.41 15.12 9.81
C PRO A 131 6.59 14.16 9.99
N ASP A 132 6.96 13.81 11.22
CA ASP A 132 7.97 12.79 11.56
C ASP A 132 7.60 11.37 11.05
N ARG A 133 6.34 11.16 10.69
CA ARG A 133 5.79 9.88 10.23
C ARG A 133 5.37 9.87 8.77
N SER A 134 5.59 10.97 8.04
CA SER A 134 5.18 11.07 6.64
C SER A 134 5.78 9.97 5.75
N TRP A 135 6.93 9.41 6.13
CA TRP A 135 7.58 8.29 5.46
C TRP A 135 6.75 6.99 5.48
N GLN A 136 5.80 6.85 6.41
CA GLN A 136 4.98 5.65 6.58
C GLN A 136 3.93 5.47 5.48
N LEU A 137 3.73 6.46 4.61
CA LEU A 137 2.83 6.35 3.46
C LEU A 137 3.55 6.75 2.17
N LYS A 138 3.54 5.86 1.18
CA LYS A 138 3.85 6.21 -0.21
C LYS A 138 2.60 6.10 -1.06
N THR A 139 2.38 7.09 -1.91
CA THR A 139 1.33 7.09 -2.94
C THR A 139 2.01 6.99 -4.30
N ILE A 140 1.63 6.01 -5.11
CA ILE A 140 2.30 5.67 -6.37
C ILE A 140 1.24 5.53 -7.47
N ALA A 141 1.49 6.13 -8.62
CA ALA A 141 0.74 5.84 -9.85
C ALA A 141 1.47 4.70 -10.60
N PRO A 142 0.77 3.63 -11.01
CA PRO A 142 1.37 2.60 -11.83
C PRO A 142 1.54 3.11 -13.28
N ASP A 143 2.32 2.39 -14.07
CA ASP A 143 2.37 2.60 -15.51
C ASP A 143 1.09 2.13 -16.22
N ALA A 144 1.03 2.32 -17.54
CA ALA A 144 -0.12 1.96 -18.37
C ALA A 144 -0.41 0.45 -18.41
N GLN A 145 0.56 -0.39 -18.02
CA GLN A 145 0.43 -1.84 -17.94
C GLN A 145 0.11 -2.32 -16.51
N GLY A 146 0.02 -1.39 -15.56
CA GLY A 146 -0.29 -1.63 -14.16
C GLY A 146 0.95 -1.91 -13.30
N PHE A 147 2.17 -1.79 -13.82
CA PHE A 147 3.37 -2.04 -13.01
C PHE A 147 3.69 -0.86 -12.10
N TRP A 148 4.19 -1.17 -10.90
CA TRP A 148 4.57 -0.18 -9.90
C TRP A 148 5.76 -0.67 -9.06
N SER A 149 6.47 0.27 -8.45
CA SER A 149 7.60 -0.01 -7.55
C SER A 149 7.72 1.05 -6.45
N ALA A 150 8.08 0.59 -5.26
CA ALA A 150 8.32 1.39 -4.06
C ALA A 150 9.65 0.96 -3.44
N GLU A 151 10.69 1.77 -3.62
CA GLU A 151 12.02 1.49 -3.06
C GLU A 151 12.28 2.28 -1.77
N GLY A 152 13.31 1.88 -1.02
CA GLY A 152 13.75 2.59 0.18
C GLY A 152 12.79 2.43 1.36
N LEU A 153 12.14 1.28 1.46
CA LEU A 153 11.18 0.95 2.50
C LEU A 153 11.90 0.41 3.74
N GLN A 154 11.51 0.90 4.92
CA GLN A 154 12.04 0.37 6.17
C GLN A 154 11.59 -1.08 6.39
N PRO A 155 12.40 -1.95 7.01
CA PRO A 155 11.93 -3.29 7.38
C PRO A 155 10.71 -3.24 8.31
N GLY A 156 9.76 -4.14 8.08
CA GLY A 156 8.50 -4.21 8.83
C GLY A 156 7.33 -4.73 8.00
N GLY A 157 6.16 -4.77 8.62
CA GLY A 157 4.91 -5.12 7.96
C GLY A 157 4.34 -3.93 7.19
N TYR A 158 3.72 -4.21 6.05
CA TYR A 158 3.06 -3.22 5.19
C TYR A 158 1.67 -3.70 4.78
N SER A 159 0.73 -2.75 4.73
CA SER A 159 -0.55 -2.90 4.03
C SER A 159 -0.44 -2.16 2.71
N VAL A 160 -0.64 -2.86 1.60
CA VAL A 160 -0.61 -2.30 0.25
C VAL A 160 -2.04 -2.26 -0.24
N VAL A 161 -2.62 -1.06 -0.26
CA VAL A 161 -3.99 -0.83 -0.72
C VAL A 161 -3.94 -0.22 -2.11
N VAL A 162 -4.73 -0.73 -3.04
CA VAL A 162 -4.85 -0.15 -4.38
C VAL A 162 -6.28 0.26 -4.60
N ARG A 163 -6.49 1.49 -5.08
CA ARG A 163 -7.79 1.98 -5.54
C ARG A 163 -7.69 2.34 -7.01
N GLY A 164 -8.62 1.88 -7.81
CA GLY A 164 -8.57 2.10 -9.24
C GLY A 164 -9.82 1.67 -9.98
N ARG A 165 -9.79 1.85 -11.29
CA ARG A 165 -10.86 1.47 -12.20
C ARG A 165 -10.33 0.47 -13.20
N LEU A 166 -11.12 -0.57 -13.41
CA LEU A 166 -11.01 -1.51 -14.53
C LEU A 166 -12.07 -1.14 -15.57
N PRO A 167 -12.00 -1.66 -16.80
CA PRO A 167 -13.03 -1.38 -17.81
C PRO A 167 -14.45 -1.73 -17.31
N GLY A 168 -15.24 -0.70 -17.02
CA GLY A 168 -16.62 -0.79 -16.49
C GLY A 168 -16.78 -1.02 -14.98
N TYR A 169 -15.69 -1.00 -14.20
CA TYR A 169 -15.74 -1.28 -12.76
C TYR A 169 -14.83 -0.37 -11.93
N ASP A 170 -15.34 0.11 -10.80
CA ASP A 170 -14.51 0.64 -9.71
C ASP A 170 -14.06 -0.53 -8.80
N ALA A 171 -12.80 -0.54 -8.37
CA ALA A 171 -12.20 -1.70 -7.72
C ALA A 171 -11.14 -1.36 -6.67
N ASP A 172 -11.01 -2.21 -5.65
CA ASP A 172 -9.91 -2.17 -4.70
C ASP A 172 -9.13 -3.49 -4.65
N TRP A 173 -7.87 -3.38 -4.25
CA TRP A 173 -7.01 -4.50 -3.91
C TRP A 173 -6.38 -4.23 -2.56
N GLU A 174 -6.09 -5.27 -1.81
CA GLU A 174 -5.28 -5.15 -0.61
C GLU A 174 -4.40 -6.39 -0.42
N GLU A 175 -3.15 -6.14 -0.07
CA GLU A 175 -2.17 -7.17 0.28
C GLU A 175 -1.50 -6.77 1.60
N GLU A 176 -1.22 -7.74 2.45
CA GLU A 176 -0.37 -7.56 3.62
C GLU A 176 0.95 -8.29 3.40
N VAL A 177 2.06 -7.62 3.69
CA VAL A 177 3.40 -8.16 3.41
C VAL A 177 4.40 -7.77 4.48
N ASP A 178 5.22 -8.75 4.87
CA ASP A 178 6.36 -8.56 5.75
C ASP A 178 7.64 -8.36 4.94
N LEU A 179 8.24 -7.18 5.06
CA LEU A 179 9.44 -6.79 4.33
C LEU A 179 10.67 -6.85 5.23
N ALA A 180 11.59 -7.76 4.92
CA ALA A 180 12.92 -7.81 5.55
C ALA A 180 13.91 -6.82 4.91
N ALA A 181 14.96 -6.46 5.65
CA ALA A 181 16.03 -5.57 5.16
C ALA A 181 16.69 -6.09 3.88
N GLY A 182 16.95 -5.18 2.93
CA GLY A 182 17.63 -5.49 1.66
C GLY A 182 16.86 -6.41 0.72
N ARG A 183 15.59 -6.73 1.00
CA ARG A 183 14.75 -7.58 0.15
C ARG A 183 13.82 -6.73 -0.71
N THR A 184 13.56 -7.22 -1.92
CA THR A 184 12.46 -6.74 -2.76
C THR A 184 11.43 -7.83 -2.91
N ILE A 185 10.16 -7.53 -2.61
CA ILE A 185 9.04 -8.48 -2.74
C ILE A 185 8.14 -8.03 -3.89
N SER A 186 7.69 -9.00 -4.69
CA SER A 186 6.74 -8.77 -5.77
C SER A 186 5.33 -9.16 -5.36
N LEU A 187 4.37 -8.26 -5.56
CA LEU A 187 2.97 -8.39 -5.19
C LEU A 187 2.11 -8.37 -6.46
N PRO A 188 1.69 -9.55 -6.98
CA PRO A 188 0.77 -9.61 -8.11
C PRO A 188 -0.66 -9.32 -7.65
N SER A 189 -1.00 -8.04 -7.48
CA SER A 189 -2.36 -7.58 -7.16
C SER A 189 -3.29 -7.70 -8.38
N THR A 190 -3.55 -8.92 -8.84
CA THR A 190 -4.36 -9.21 -10.04
C THR A 190 -5.76 -9.73 -9.71
N ARG A 191 -6.12 -9.76 -8.42
CA ARG A 191 -7.43 -10.19 -7.91
C ARG A 191 -8.01 -9.11 -7.00
N PRO A 192 -8.85 -8.22 -7.54
CA PRO A 192 -9.55 -7.22 -6.74
C PRO A 192 -10.42 -7.87 -5.67
N ARG A 193 -10.53 -7.23 -4.51
CA ARG A 193 -11.37 -7.69 -3.39
C ARG A 193 -12.83 -7.30 -3.60
N PHE A 194 -13.06 -6.06 -4.00
CA PHE A 194 -14.38 -5.57 -4.40
C PHE A 194 -14.35 -5.02 -5.82
N PHE A 195 -15.49 -5.18 -6.49
CA PHE A 195 -15.79 -4.58 -7.77
C PHE A 195 -17.18 -3.98 -7.72
N ARG A 196 -17.33 -2.76 -8.21
CA ARG A 196 -18.62 -2.10 -8.42
C ARG A 196 -18.74 -1.76 -9.90
N HIS A 197 -19.78 -2.30 -10.55
CA HIS A 197 -20.16 -1.88 -11.90
C HIS A 197 -20.57 -0.40 -11.87
N GLU A 198 -20.05 0.38 -12.81
CA GLU A 198 -20.46 1.78 -13.02
C GLU A 198 -21.87 1.89 -13.64
#